data_AF-G0L971-F1
#
_entry.id   AF-G0L971-F1
#
_cell.length_a   1.000
_cell.length_b   1.000
_cell.length_c   1.000
_cell.angle_alpha   90.00
_cell.angle_beta   90.00
_cell.angle_gamma   90.00
#
_symmetry.space_group_name_H-M   'P 1'
#
loop_
_entity.id
_entity.type
_entity.pdbx_description
1 polymer ?
#
loop_
_entity_poly.entity_id
_entity_poly.type
_entity_poly.pdbx_seq_one_letter_code
_entity_poly.pdbx_strand_id
1 'polypeptide(L)'
;MSTIGYARISTRAILYSDNFVRNKKAIIFAVSNRQKMFSKACEYGIRATTYIALQSMQNRRVSLKEISEEIGSPTAFTAKVLHQLAKNNILDSTKGPSGGFQIAKERIDGIKLGDVVFAIDGDSIYEGCGLGLDKCSNDRPCPVHDKFAVVRDELKHMLEHTSLLELATGLETGETYLKR
;
A
#
# COMPACT_ATOMS: atom_id res chain seq x y z
N MET A 1 -27.82 54.97 -10.62
CA MET A 1 -28.05 54.50 -9.23
C MET A 1 -29.21 53.52 -9.25
N SER A 2 -28.90 52.23 -9.27
CA SER A 2 -29.88 51.14 -9.35
C SER A 2 -29.43 50.07 -8.36
N THR A 3 -30.12 50.00 -7.23
CA THR A 3 -29.79 49.11 -6.11
C THR A 3 -30.46 47.76 -6.32
N ILE A 4 -29.64 46.70 -6.29
CA ILE A 4 -30.02 45.29 -6.42
C ILE A 4 -30.63 44.81 -5.09
N GLY A 5 -31.79 44.17 -5.15
CA GLY A 5 -32.46 43.54 -4.01
C GLY A 5 -31.87 42.15 -3.71
N TYR A 6 -31.41 41.94 -2.49
CA TYR A 6 -30.99 40.65 -1.95
C TYR A 6 -32.19 39.92 -1.31
N ALA A 7 -32.43 38.68 -1.73
CA ALA A 7 -33.42 37.80 -1.13
C ALA A 7 -32.95 37.27 0.24
N ARG A 8 -33.86 37.25 1.21
CA ARG A 8 -33.68 36.81 2.60
C ARG A 8 -33.37 35.31 2.69
N ILE A 9 -32.25 34.95 3.31
CA ILE A 9 -31.95 33.59 3.76
C ILE A 9 -32.70 33.35 5.08
N SER A 10 -33.59 32.36 5.08
CA SER A 10 -34.32 31.90 6.26
C SER A 10 -33.39 31.06 7.14
N THR A 11 -33.20 31.53 8.37
CA THR A 11 -32.49 30.88 9.48
C THR A 11 -33.19 29.59 9.89
N ARG A 12 -32.75 28.45 9.37
CA ARG A 12 -33.07 27.12 9.91
C ARG A 12 -31.79 26.36 10.23
N ALA A 13 -31.04 26.92 11.17
CA ALA A 13 -30.05 26.20 11.97
C ALA A 13 -30.68 25.91 13.35
N ILE A 14 -30.17 24.86 14.00
CA ILE A 14 -30.45 24.45 15.40
C ILE A 14 -31.68 23.55 15.56
N LEU A 15 -31.52 22.25 15.28
CA LEU A 15 -32.04 21.11 16.08
C LEU A 15 -31.38 19.81 15.56
N TYR A 16 -30.10 19.62 15.89
CA TYR A 16 -29.45 18.30 15.94
C TYR A 16 -28.48 18.32 17.13
N SER A 17 -29.03 18.56 18.32
CA SER A 17 -28.33 18.36 19.59
C SER A 17 -28.53 16.92 20.06
N ASP A 18 -27.51 16.41 20.75
CA ASP A 18 -27.58 15.32 21.73
C ASP A 18 -27.30 13.87 21.30
N ASN A 19 -26.37 13.64 20.36
CA ASN A 19 -25.69 12.32 20.30
C ASN A 19 -24.26 12.30 19.69
N PHE A 20 -23.69 13.43 19.26
CA PHE A 20 -22.37 13.48 18.61
C PHE A 20 -21.17 13.30 19.57
N VAL A 21 -21.35 13.48 20.88
CA VAL A 21 -20.27 13.46 21.89
C VAL A 21 -20.28 12.18 22.73
N ARG A 22 -20.26 10.99 22.11
CA ARG A 22 -20.07 9.74 22.87
C ARG A 22 -18.96 8.82 22.36
N ASN A 23 -18.26 9.16 21.28
CA ASN A 23 -17.16 8.30 20.85
C ASN A 23 -15.96 9.08 20.29
N LYS A 24 -15.13 9.61 21.20
CA LYS A 24 -13.81 10.16 20.86
C LYS A 24 -12.97 9.15 20.03
N LYS A 25 -13.16 7.83 20.21
CA LYS A 25 -12.49 6.81 19.39
C LYS A 25 -12.97 6.81 17.93
N ALA A 26 -14.26 7.07 17.68
CA ALA A 26 -14.81 7.15 16.33
C ALA A 26 -14.34 8.40 15.58
N ILE A 27 -14.23 9.54 16.28
CA ILE A 27 -13.72 10.79 15.71
C ILE A 27 -12.20 10.68 15.42
N ILE A 28 -11.42 10.08 16.33
CA ILE A 28 -9.98 9.81 16.10
C ILE A 28 -9.78 8.84 14.92
N PHE A 29 -10.63 7.82 14.79
CA PHE A 29 -10.59 6.88 13.67
C PHE A 29 -10.91 7.56 12.32
N ALA A 30 -11.93 8.41 12.29
CA ALA A 30 -12.33 9.14 11.08
C ALA A 30 -11.29 10.19 10.65
N VAL A 31 -10.62 10.86 11.58
CA VAL A 31 -9.62 11.92 11.28
C VAL A 31 -8.22 11.36 11.01
N SER A 32 -7.90 10.14 11.45
CA SER A 32 -6.58 9.51 11.23
C SER A 32 -6.47 8.72 9.92
N ASN A 33 -7.55 8.62 9.14
CA ASN A 33 -7.55 7.87 7.89
C ASN A 33 -6.90 8.69 6.78
N ARG A 34 -5.56 8.76 6.78
CA ARG A 34 -4.81 8.99 5.55
C ARG A 34 -5.10 7.81 4.64
N GLN A 35 -6.10 7.94 3.77
CA GLN A 35 -6.34 7.00 2.68
C GLN A 35 -5.02 6.83 1.93
N LYS A 36 -4.43 5.65 2.06
CA LYS A 36 -3.16 5.31 1.44
C LYS A 36 -3.45 4.49 0.19
N MET A 37 -2.61 4.70 -0.82
CA MET A 37 -2.73 4.04 -2.13
C MET A 37 -2.70 2.50 -2.04
N PHE A 38 -1.95 1.96 -1.07
CA PHE A 38 -1.83 0.51 -0.83
C PHE A 38 -2.45 0.13 0.50
N SER A 39 -2.89 -1.13 0.61
CA SER A 39 -3.30 -1.67 1.91
C SER A 39 -2.12 -1.67 2.88
N LYS A 40 -2.43 -1.68 4.18
CA LYS A 40 -1.40 -1.74 5.21
C LYS A 40 -0.55 -3.01 5.11
N ALA A 41 -1.14 -4.11 4.64
CA ALA A 41 -0.43 -5.35 4.39
C ALA A 41 0.58 -5.17 3.26
N CYS A 42 0.17 -4.52 2.16
CA CYS A 42 1.04 -4.28 1.02
C CYS A 42 2.18 -3.32 1.36
N GLU A 43 1.94 -2.25 2.12
CA GLU A 43 3.01 -1.36 2.60
C GLU A 43 4.12 -2.12 3.33
N TYR A 44 3.73 -2.99 4.28
CA TYR A 44 4.69 -3.77 5.05
C TYR A 44 5.30 -4.91 4.20
N GLY A 45 4.56 -5.44 3.24
CA GLY A 45 5.06 -6.43 2.28
C GLY A 45 6.16 -5.89 1.40
N ILE A 46 5.99 -4.67 0.86
CA ILE A 46 7.02 -3.97 0.09
C ILE A 46 8.26 -3.77 0.98
N ARG A 47 8.11 -3.18 2.16
CA ARG A 47 9.26 -2.97 3.08
C ARG A 47 9.98 -4.26 3.43
N ALA A 48 9.22 -5.32 3.72
CA ALA A 48 9.78 -6.61 4.09
C ALA A 48 10.53 -7.27 2.93
N THR A 49 9.94 -7.27 1.73
CA THR A 49 10.57 -7.85 0.53
C THR A 49 11.84 -7.09 0.14
N THR A 50 11.82 -5.76 0.19
CA THR A 50 13.03 -4.94 -0.04
C THR A 50 14.12 -5.24 0.98
N TYR A 51 13.80 -5.33 2.28
CA TYR A 51 14.79 -5.70 3.29
C TYR A 51 15.32 -7.12 3.08
N ILE A 52 14.45 -8.10 2.84
CA ILE A 52 14.86 -9.49 2.59
C ILE A 52 15.74 -9.56 1.34
N ALA A 53 15.43 -8.81 0.28
CA ALA A 53 16.25 -8.75 -0.93
C ALA A 53 17.66 -8.22 -0.63
N LEU A 54 17.76 -7.11 0.11
CA LEU A 54 19.04 -6.54 0.56
C LEU A 54 19.88 -7.57 1.33
N GLN A 55 19.27 -8.29 2.27
CA GLN A 55 19.99 -9.30 3.06
C GLN A 55 20.34 -10.53 2.23
N SER A 56 19.49 -10.91 1.27
CA SER A 56 19.73 -12.02 0.36
C SER A 56 20.88 -11.72 -0.60
N MET A 57 21.09 -10.47 -1.01
CA MET A 57 22.28 -10.03 -1.77
C MET A 57 23.58 -10.32 -1.00
N GLN A 58 23.51 -10.36 0.33
CA GLN A 58 24.63 -10.69 1.23
C GLN A 58 24.66 -12.19 1.60
N ASN A 59 23.90 -13.05 0.91
CA ASN A 59 23.71 -14.47 1.22
C ASN A 59 23.14 -14.73 2.62
N ARG A 60 22.42 -13.75 3.19
CA ARG A 60 21.89 -13.86 4.54
C ARG A 60 20.39 -14.13 4.52
N ARG A 61 20.01 -15.18 5.24
CA ARG A 61 18.62 -15.46 5.57
C ARG A 61 18.23 -14.69 6.83
N VAL A 62 17.03 -14.14 6.83
CA VAL A 62 16.53 -13.30 7.93
C VAL A 62 15.34 -13.92 8.65
N SER A 63 15.30 -13.74 9.97
CA SER A 63 14.23 -14.28 10.80
C SER A 63 12.97 -13.40 10.75
N LEU A 64 11.81 -13.98 11.05
CA LEU A 64 10.55 -13.23 11.16
C LEU A 64 10.67 -12.07 12.16
N LYS A 65 11.34 -12.32 13.30
CA LYS A 65 11.50 -11.32 14.37
C LYS A 65 12.29 -10.12 13.85
N GLU A 66 13.44 -10.40 13.24
CA GLU A 66 14.32 -9.39 12.66
C GLU A 66 13.61 -8.55 11.59
N ILE A 67 12.92 -9.19 10.64
CA ILE A 67 12.15 -8.48 9.62
C ILE A 67 11.09 -7.57 10.27
N SER A 68 10.39 -8.06 11.29
CA SER A 68 9.34 -7.30 11.97
C SER A 68 9.87 -6.07 12.71
N GLU A 69 11.05 -6.19 13.32
CA GLU A 69 11.74 -5.10 14.01
C GLU A 69 12.23 -4.03 13.02
N GLU A 70 12.84 -4.45 11.91
CA GLU A 70 13.35 -3.56 10.88
C GLU A 70 12.24 -2.73 10.23
N ILE A 71 11.15 -3.36 9.81
CA ILE A 71 10.06 -2.68 9.10
C ILE A 71 9.08 -1.96 10.05
N GLY A 72 9.24 -2.15 11.37
CA GLY A 72 8.38 -1.56 12.40
C GLY A 72 6.94 -2.09 12.40
N SER A 73 6.76 -3.39 12.20
CA SER A 73 5.45 -4.06 12.15
C SER A 73 5.31 -5.11 13.25
N PRO A 74 4.11 -5.30 13.86
CA PRO A 74 3.89 -6.39 14.81
C PRO A 74 4.21 -7.75 14.19
N THR A 75 4.99 -8.58 14.91
CA THR A 75 5.51 -9.86 14.40
C THR A 75 4.43 -10.79 13.85
N ALA A 76 3.27 -10.88 14.52
CA ALA A 76 2.15 -11.71 14.04
C ALA A 76 1.55 -11.19 12.72
N PHE A 77 1.48 -9.86 12.55
CA PHE A 77 1.02 -9.25 11.31
C PHE A 77 2.03 -9.49 10.18
N THR A 78 3.32 -9.28 10.47
CA THR A 78 4.41 -9.56 9.53
C THR A 78 4.40 -11.02 9.08
N ALA A 79 4.16 -11.97 9.99
CA ALA A 79 4.09 -13.39 9.66
C ALA A 79 3.02 -13.69 8.60
N LYS A 80 1.84 -13.08 8.75
CA LYS A 80 0.74 -13.23 7.78
C LYS A 80 1.12 -12.71 6.40
N VAL A 81 1.74 -11.53 6.34
CA VAL A 81 2.20 -10.91 5.09
C VAL A 81 3.28 -11.76 4.42
N LEU A 82 4.30 -12.18 5.17
CA LEU A 82 5.39 -13.01 4.63
C LEU A 82 4.89 -14.38 4.16
N HIS A 83 3.90 -14.96 4.83
CA HIS A 83 3.29 -16.22 4.40
C HIS A 83 2.55 -16.07 3.08
N GLN A 84 1.80 -14.97 2.89
CA GLN A 84 1.13 -14.67 1.63
C GLN A 84 2.14 -14.47 0.49
N LEU A 85 3.24 -13.78 0.74
CA LEU A 85 4.32 -13.59 -0.24
C LEU A 85 5.02 -14.91 -0.59
N ALA A 86 5.32 -15.75 0.41
CA ALA A 86 5.91 -17.07 0.18
C ALA A 86 4.96 -17.99 -0.63
N LYS A 87 3.66 -17.95 -0.35
CA LYS A 87 2.65 -18.71 -1.11
C LYS A 87 2.60 -18.29 -2.59
N ASN A 88 2.87 -17.02 -2.89
CA ASN A 88 2.94 -16.49 -4.25
C ASN A 88 4.36 -16.60 -4.87
N ASN A 89 5.26 -17.40 -4.28
CA ASN A 89 6.63 -17.58 -4.76
C ASN A 89 7.42 -16.26 -4.89
N ILE A 90 7.13 -15.26 -4.07
CA ILE A 90 7.97 -14.05 -3.97
C ILE A 90 9.18 -14.33 -3.07
N LEU A 91 8.97 -15.09 -2.00
CA LEU A 91 9.97 -15.40 -0.97
C LEU A 91 10.11 -16.90 -0.78
N ASP A 92 11.32 -17.33 -0.46
CA ASP A 92 11.59 -18.68 0.03
C ASP A 92 11.49 -18.68 1.56
N SER A 93 10.77 -19.65 2.13
CA SER A 93 10.62 -19.81 3.58
C SER A 93 11.15 -21.16 4.03
N THR A 94 11.91 -21.19 5.12
CA THR A 94 12.39 -22.43 5.73
C THR A 94 12.11 -22.42 7.22
N LYS A 95 11.71 -23.58 7.75
CA LYS A 95 11.42 -23.79 9.17
C LYS A 95 12.66 -24.26 9.93
N GLY A 96 12.64 -24.08 11.25
CA GLY A 96 13.68 -24.57 12.17
C GLY A 96 14.50 -23.43 12.80
N PRO A 97 15.47 -23.77 13.68
CA PRO A 97 16.28 -22.78 14.41
C PRO A 97 17.11 -21.86 13.51
N SER A 98 17.57 -22.38 12.36
CA SER A 98 18.24 -21.63 11.29
C SER A 98 17.30 -21.28 10.12
N GLY A 99 15.99 -21.35 10.37
CA GLY A 99 14.96 -20.99 9.42
C GLY A 99 14.86 -19.48 9.19
N GLY A 100 13.91 -19.08 8.37
CA GLY A 100 13.70 -17.67 8.01
C GLY A 100 13.25 -17.51 6.58
N PHE A 101 13.43 -16.29 6.07
CA PHE A 101 13.03 -15.87 4.74
C PHE A 101 14.23 -15.38 3.94
N GLN A 102 14.23 -15.68 2.65
CA GLN A 102 15.23 -15.21 1.68
C GLN A 102 14.61 -15.14 0.28
N ILE A 103 15.34 -14.54 -0.65
CA ILE A 103 15.08 -14.63 -2.09
C ILE A 103 16.35 -15.15 -2.75
N ALA A 104 16.25 -16.15 -3.62
CA ALA A 104 17.42 -16.58 -4.40
C ALA A 104 17.98 -15.40 -5.22
N LYS A 105 19.29 -15.18 -5.19
CA LYS A 105 19.94 -14.00 -5.77
C LYS A 105 19.59 -13.79 -7.24
N GLU A 106 19.53 -14.89 -7.98
CA GLU A 106 19.25 -14.92 -9.41
C GLU A 106 17.82 -14.48 -9.74
N ARG A 107 16.90 -14.53 -8.75
CA ARG A 107 15.50 -14.14 -8.89
C ARG A 107 15.23 -12.68 -8.50
N ILE A 108 16.11 -12.04 -7.72
CA ILE A 108 15.83 -10.73 -7.10
C ILE A 108 15.48 -9.67 -8.16
N ASP A 109 16.24 -9.60 -9.25
CA ASP A 109 16.02 -8.61 -10.31
C ASP A 109 14.79 -8.90 -11.20
N GLY A 110 14.43 -10.19 -11.28
CA GLY A 110 13.25 -10.65 -12.01
C GLY A 110 11.94 -10.36 -11.29
N ILE A 111 11.94 -10.22 -9.96
CA ILE A 111 10.74 -9.92 -9.17
C ILE A 111 10.47 -8.41 -9.23
N LYS A 112 9.31 -8.04 -9.75
CA LYS A 112 8.87 -6.66 -9.89
C LYS A 112 8.03 -6.22 -8.69
N LEU A 113 8.00 -4.91 -8.44
CA LEU A 113 7.18 -4.34 -7.38
C LEU A 113 5.69 -4.68 -7.58
N GLY A 114 5.24 -4.74 -8.83
CA GLY A 114 3.90 -5.18 -9.22
C GLY A 114 3.56 -6.60 -8.76
N ASP A 115 4.53 -7.52 -8.72
CA ASP A 115 4.33 -8.90 -8.23
C ASP A 115 4.02 -8.91 -6.73
N VAL A 116 4.71 -8.07 -5.96
CA VAL A 116 4.48 -7.91 -4.51
C VAL A 116 3.10 -7.32 -4.25
N VAL A 117 2.73 -6.29 -5.02
CA VAL A 117 1.41 -5.64 -4.93
C VAL A 117 0.31 -6.63 -5.27
N PHE A 118 0.43 -7.32 -6.40
CA PHE A 118 -0.54 -8.31 -6.85
C PHE A 118 -0.71 -9.46 -5.83
N ALA A 119 0.40 -9.95 -5.28
CA ALA A 119 0.37 -11.02 -4.28
C ALA A 119 -0.43 -10.65 -3.02
N ILE A 120 -0.53 -9.36 -2.68
CA ILE A 120 -1.17 -8.88 -1.44
C ILE A 120 -2.54 -8.23 -1.70
N ASP A 121 -2.60 -7.23 -2.58
CA ASP A 121 -3.77 -6.39 -2.86
C ASP A 121 -4.53 -6.80 -4.14
N GLY A 122 -3.97 -7.75 -4.91
CA GLY A 122 -4.56 -8.23 -6.17
C GLY A 122 -4.60 -7.16 -7.26
N ASP A 123 -5.59 -7.27 -8.15
CA ASP A 123 -5.73 -6.39 -9.33
C ASP A 123 -6.47 -5.08 -9.06
N SER A 124 -6.86 -4.83 -7.80
CA SER A 124 -7.68 -3.67 -7.43
C SER A 124 -7.05 -2.33 -7.82
N ILE A 125 -5.71 -2.25 -7.85
CA ILE A 125 -4.96 -1.07 -8.29
C ILE A 125 -4.92 -0.94 -9.81
N TYR A 126 -4.96 -2.05 -10.56
CA TYR A 126 -4.93 -2.07 -12.02
C TYR A 126 -6.32 -1.92 -12.65
N GLU A 127 -7.38 -2.20 -11.91
CA GLU A 127 -8.75 -2.19 -12.44
C GLU A 127 -9.68 -1.16 -11.76
N GLY A 128 -9.19 -0.52 -10.70
CA GLY A 128 -9.96 0.42 -9.90
C GLY A 128 -10.43 1.67 -10.65
N CYS A 129 -11.59 2.19 -10.24
CA CYS A 129 -12.11 3.48 -10.68
C CYS A 129 -11.52 4.61 -9.82
N GLY A 130 -11.04 5.69 -10.44
CA GLY A 130 -10.50 6.86 -9.72
C GLY A 130 -11.50 7.57 -8.82
N LEU A 131 -12.81 7.35 -9.02
CA LEU A 131 -13.88 7.85 -8.15
C LEU A 131 -14.39 6.81 -7.14
N GLY A 132 -13.82 5.61 -7.13
CA GLY A 132 -14.27 4.52 -6.24
C GLY A 132 -15.62 3.92 -6.61
N LEU A 133 -16.04 4.01 -7.88
CA LEU A 133 -17.27 3.35 -8.35
C LEU A 133 -17.06 1.85 -8.50
N ASP A 134 -18.06 1.05 -8.12
CA ASP A 134 -18.06 -0.41 -8.26
C ASP A 134 -17.99 -0.88 -9.72
N LYS A 135 -18.43 -0.03 -10.67
CA LYS A 135 -18.43 -0.32 -12.11
C LYS A 135 -17.91 0.90 -12.87
N CYS A 136 -16.76 0.76 -13.50
CA CYS A 136 -16.20 1.72 -14.46
C CYS A 136 -15.50 0.94 -15.56
N SER A 137 -15.87 1.18 -16.81
CA SER A 137 -15.26 0.52 -17.98
C SER A 137 -15.34 1.43 -19.19
N ASN A 138 -14.69 1.04 -20.30
CA ASN A 138 -14.83 1.76 -21.57
C ASN A 138 -16.29 1.82 -22.05
N ASP A 139 -17.10 0.80 -21.73
CA ASP A 139 -18.53 0.76 -22.09
C ASP A 139 -19.41 1.57 -21.14
N ARG A 140 -18.94 1.82 -19.90
CA ARG A 140 -19.63 2.61 -18.88
C ARG A 140 -18.62 3.51 -18.16
N PRO A 141 -18.11 4.54 -18.85
CA PRO A 141 -17.06 5.39 -18.30
C PRO A 141 -17.63 6.33 -17.24
N CYS A 142 -16.87 6.52 -16.16
CA CYS A 142 -17.13 7.61 -15.24
C CYS A 142 -16.68 8.96 -15.82
N PRO A 143 -17.11 10.12 -15.25
CA PRO A 143 -16.74 11.44 -15.77
C PRO A 143 -15.24 11.73 -15.86
N VAL A 144 -14.40 10.98 -15.15
CA VAL A 144 -12.94 11.12 -15.15
C VAL A 144 -12.22 9.92 -15.77
N HIS A 145 -12.95 9.00 -16.41
CA HIS A 145 -12.44 7.69 -16.86
C HIS A 145 -11.16 7.81 -17.68
N ASP A 146 -11.20 8.57 -18.78
CA ASP A 146 -10.05 8.69 -19.68
C ASP A 146 -8.86 9.37 -19.00
N LYS A 147 -9.12 10.35 -18.13
CA LYS A 147 -8.06 11.06 -17.41
C LYS A 147 -7.40 10.17 -16.36
N PHE A 148 -8.19 9.35 -15.66
CA PHE A 148 -7.69 8.43 -14.66
C PHE A 148 -7.03 7.20 -15.26
N ALA A 149 -7.49 6.74 -16.44
CA ALA A 149 -6.87 5.64 -17.17
C ALA A 149 -5.37 5.92 -17.42
N VAL A 150 -5.02 7.12 -17.88
CA VAL A 150 -3.61 7.52 -18.08
C VAL A 150 -2.79 7.44 -16.80
N VAL A 151 -3.30 7.98 -15.68
CA VAL A 151 -2.59 7.94 -14.38
C VAL A 151 -2.39 6.51 -13.90
N ARG A 152 -3.40 5.66 -14.10
CA ARG A 152 -3.33 4.24 -13.76
C ARG A 152 -2.33 3.48 -14.63
N ASP A 153 -2.24 3.80 -15.92
CA ASP A 153 -1.27 3.20 -16.83
C ASP A 153 0.17 3.59 -16.43
N GLU A 154 0.40 4.84 -16.03
CA GLU A 154 1.69 5.28 -15.49
C GLU A 154 2.04 4.57 -14.18
N LEU A 155 1.07 4.44 -13.26
CA LEU A 155 1.24 3.68 -12.02
C LEU A 155 1.59 2.22 -12.31
N LYS A 156 0.86 1.59 -13.23
CA LYS A 156 1.11 0.21 -13.66
C LYS A 156 2.51 0.07 -14.23
N HIS A 157 2.91 0.97 -15.13
CA HIS A 157 4.25 0.98 -15.71
C HIS A 157 5.33 1.06 -14.62
N MET A 158 5.18 1.94 -13.63
CA MET A 158 6.12 2.04 -12.52
C MET A 158 6.21 0.72 -11.72
N LEU A 159 5.07 0.10 -11.41
CA LEU A 159 5.02 -1.16 -10.66
C LEU A 159 5.67 -2.32 -11.43
N GLU A 160 5.45 -2.41 -12.74
CA GLU A 160 5.96 -3.50 -13.59
C GLU A 160 7.45 -3.34 -13.94
N HIS A 161 8.00 -2.12 -13.89
CA HIS A 161 9.39 -1.85 -14.30
C HIS A 161 10.36 -1.64 -13.12
N THR A 162 9.85 -1.45 -11.90
CA THR A 162 10.69 -1.38 -10.69
C THR A 162 10.98 -2.78 -10.15
N SER A 163 12.25 -3.19 -10.03
CA SER A 163 12.62 -4.50 -9.46
C SER A 163 12.90 -4.45 -7.95
N LEU A 164 12.85 -5.60 -7.27
CA LEU A 164 13.30 -5.69 -5.88
C LEU A 164 14.80 -5.40 -5.73
N LEU A 165 15.60 -5.68 -6.78
CA LEU A 165 17.02 -5.34 -6.80
C LEU A 165 17.21 -3.82 -6.74
N GLU A 166 16.52 -3.08 -7.60
CA GLU A 166 16.56 -1.62 -7.63
C GLU A 166 16.21 -1.02 -6.26
N LEU A 167 15.10 -1.48 -5.67
CA LEU A 167 14.66 -1.02 -4.34
C LEU A 167 15.69 -1.34 -3.25
N ALA A 168 16.30 -2.54 -3.28
CA ALA A 168 17.29 -2.96 -2.30
C ALA A 168 18.59 -2.15 -2.42
N THR A 169 19.05 -1.90 -3.65
CA THR A 169 20.24 -1.07 -3.91
C THR A 169 20.03 0.36 -3.43
N GLY A 170 18.84 0.95 -3.65
CA GLY A 170 18.51 2.28 -3.14
C GLY A 170 18.51 2.38 -1.60
N LEU A 171 18.34 1.27 -0.87
CA LEU A 171 18.54 1.25 0.59
C LEU A 171 20.01 1.16 0.97
N GLU A 172 20.78 0.35 0.24
CA GLU A 172 22.22 0.17 0.49
C GLU A 172 23.00 1.48 0.30
N THR A 173 22.64 2.28 -0.70
CA THR A 173 23.24 3.60 -0.97
C THR A 173 22.77 4.69 0.00
N GLY A 174 21.75 4.42 0.82
CA GLY A 174 21.15 5.40 1.74
C GLY A 174 20.26 6.45 1.06
N GLU A 175 19.93 6.28 -0.22
CA GLU A 175 19.04 7.16 -0.98
C GLU A 175 17.57 7.02 -0.53
N THR A 176 17.22 5.88 0.07
CA THR A 176 15.87 5.57 0.56
C THR A 176 15.92 5.00 1.99
N TYR A 177 14.79 5.05 2.71
CA TYR A 177 14.70 4.58 4.10
C TYR A 177 13.36 3.88 4.37
N LEU A 178 13.37 2.78 5.15
CA LEU A 178 12.19 1.92 5.38
C LEU A 178 11.32 2.32 6.58
N LYS A 179 11.87 3.09 7.52
CA LYS A 179 11.17 3.52 8.74
C LYS A 179 10.98 5.05 8.70
N ARG A 180 10.36 5.65 9.70
CA ARG A 180 10.31 7.11 9.87
C ARG A 180 10.59 7.41 11.33
#